data_AF-A0A932YZ07-F1
#
_entry.id   AF-A0A932YZ07-F1
#
_cell.length_a   1.000
_cell.length_b   1.000
_cell.length_c   1.000
_cell.angle_alpha   90.00
_cell.angle_beta   90.00
_cell.angle_gamma   90.00
#
_symmetry.space_group_name_H-M   'P 1'
#
loop_
_entity.id
_entity.type
_entity.pdbx_description
1 polymer ?
#
loop_
_entity_poly.entity_id
_entity_poly.type
_entity_poly.pdbx_seq_one_letter_code
_entity_poly.pdbx_strand_id
1 'polypeptide(L)'
;MTLIAARKRARAKWSDPEGVAVPDGADADLIGPPIVAIPLPRAPMLAGDDAGNQARWRAERIVHRTAHGIAATDGLDARVEREARIATAAEDCVVRSVAAVRTHSGEFEAFERQGSAAARALADARERLAQEYDRLGDMSKIASVEISRDTLVVVTRALFIEDEDVTYDIGGWTIRIPKANIEGIRIFPISGKMGYQGWPHPHVSAGGLICWGNVKNELARAFQDSEYDIAVQYLIILLETGRGRKEDWDFHRNVLRSIGRVVATKPPAGSGGGYGPF
;
A
#
# COMPACT_ATOMS: atom_id res chain seq x y z
N MET A 1 14.38 -1.35 -8.22
CA MET A 1 14.11 -2.71 -8.76
C MET A 1 13.24 -3.55 -7.80
N THR A 2 12.26 -2.93 -7.13
CA THR A 2 11.67 -3.54 -5.91
C THR A 2 10.14 -3.71 -5.96
N LEU A 3 9.51 -3.36 -7.08
CA LEU A 3 8.05 -3.50 -7.29
C LEU A 3 7.65 -4.76 -8.07
N ILE A 4 8.59 -5.43 -8.76
CA ILE A 4 8.32 -6.68 -9.49
C ILE A 4 8.36 -7.90 -8.54
N ALA A 5 9.10 -7.82 -7.43
CA ALA A 5 9.20 -8.90 -6.45
C ALA A 5 7.90 -9.11 -5.62
N ALA A 6 7.14 -8.03 -5.36
CA ALA A 6 5.87 -8.13 -4.65
C ALA A 6 4.77 -8.83 -5.48
N ARG A 7 4.77 -8.61 -6.80
CA ARG A 7 3.79 -9.22 -7.72
C ARG A 7 4.04 -10.72 -7.94
N LYS A 8 5.30 -11.19 -7.79
CA LYS A 8 5.63 -12.63 -7.83
C LYS A 8 5.27 -13.37 -6.53
N ARG A 9 5.23 -12.69 -5.37
CA ARG A 9 4.80 -13.32 -4.10
C ARG A 9 3.29 -13.41 -3.94
N ALA A 10 2.52 -12.48 -4.50
CA ALA A 10 1.05 -12.56 -4.49
C ALA A 10 0.51 -13.68 -5.40
N ARG A 11 1.23 -14.05 -6.47
CA ARG A 11 0.81 -15.12 -7.39
C ARG A 11 1.18 -16.53 -6.94
N ALA A 12 2.06 -16.67 -5.94
CA ALA A 12 2.49 -17.96 -5.40
C ALA A 12 1.68 -18.42 -4.17
N LYS A 13 0.70 -17.63 -3.72
CA LYS A 13 -0.22 -17.98 -2.62
C LYS A 13 -1.69 -18.10 -3.04
N TRP A 14 -1.97 -18.03 -4.34
CA TRP A 14 -3.10 -18.78 -4.91
C TRP A 14 -2.60 -20.21 -5.18
N SER A 15 -2.26 -20.91 -4.11
CA SER A 15 -2.57 -22.32 -4.03
C SER A 15 -4.07 -22.42 -4.24
N ASP A 16 -4.48 -23.26 -5.20
CA ASP A 16 -5.87 -23.64 -5.43
C ASP A 16 -6.60 -23.69 -4.08
N PRO A 17 -7.80 -23.12 -3.95
CA PRO A 17 -8.64 -23.48 -2.82
C PRO A 17 -8.71 -25.00 -2.85
N GLU A 18 -8.12 -25.62 -1.82
CA GLU A 18 -8.14 -27.05 -1.58
C GLU A 18 -9.51 -27.53 -2.03
N GLY A 19 -9.47 -28.47 -2.99
CA GLY A 19 -10.65 -28.95 -3.68
C GLY A 19 -11.79 -29.03 -2.68
N VAL A 20 -12.82 -28.22 -2.92
CA VAL A 20 -14.15 -28.61 -2.51
C VAL A 20 -14.33 -29.91 -3.25
N ALA A 21 -14.02 -31.01 -2.56
CA ALA A 21 -14.38 -32.34 -2.98
C ALA A 21 -15.89 -32.22 -3.12
N VAL A 22 -16.33 -32.04 -4.37
CA VAL A 22 -17.69 -32.38 -4.75
C VAL A 22 -17.78 -33.83 -4.30
N PRO A 23 -18.63 -34.17 -3.32
CA PRO A 23 -18.80 -35.56 -2.98
C PRO A 23 -19.33 -36.25 -4.24
N ASP A 24 -18.43 -36.94 -4.94
CA ASP A 24 -18.76 -37.95 -5.94
C ASP A 24 -19.60 -39.00 -5.21
N GLY A 25 -20.92 -38.85 -5.27
CA GLY A 25 -21.82 -39.80 -4.60
C GLY A 25 -23.27 -39.37 -4.36
N ALA A 26 -23.77 -38.27 -4.94
CA ALA A 26 -25.10 -37.78 -4.60
C ALA A 26 -26.29 -38.53 -5.26
N ASP A 27 -26.08 -39.41 -6.25
CA ASP A 27 -27.22 -39.99 -7.01
C ASP A 27 -27.40 -41.51 -6.87
N ALA A 28 -26.57 -42.23 -6.12
CA ALA A 28 -26.68 -43.70 -6.02
C ALA A 28 -27.53 -44.20 -4.84
N ASP A 29 -27.73 -43.39 -3.79
CA ASP A 29 -28.36 -43.84 -2.53
C ASP A 29 -29.84 -43.44 -2.35
N LEU A 30 -30.48 -42.90 -3.39
CA LEU A 30 -31.95 -42.72 -3.40
C LEU A 30 -32.72 -44.01 -3.66
N ILE A 31 -32.02 -45.13 -3.88
CA ILE A 31 -32.62 -46.46 -3.74
C ILE A 31 -32.79 -46.68 -2.24
N GLY A 32 -33.97 -46.34 -1.72
CA GLY A 32 -34.37 -46.73 -0.37
C GLY A 32 -34.02 -48.21 -0.14
N PRO A 33 -33.64 -48.61 1.09
CA PRO A 33 -33.20 -49.97 1.36
C PRO A 33 -34.19 -50.93 0.69
N PRO A 34 -33.70 -51.95 -0.05
CA PRO A 34 -34.59 -52.85 -0.78
C PRO A 34 -35.69 -53.25 0.19
N ILE A 35 -36.96 -53.11 -0.23
CA ILE A 35 -38.08 -53.58 0.57
C ILE A 35 -37.80 -55.06 0.79
N VAL A 36 -37.24 -55.38 1.95
CA VAL A 36 -37.02 -56.75 2.35
C VAL A 36 -38.42 -57.25 2.56
N ALA A 37 -38.96 -57.92 1.55
CA ALA A 37 -40.21 -58.63 1.65
C ALA A 37 -39.99 -59.69 2.73
N ILE A 38 -40.32 -59.35 3.98
CA ILE A 38 -40.33 -60.32 5.07
C ILE A 38 -41.40 -61.31 4.65
N PRO A 39 -41.04 -62.54 4.27
CA PRO A 39 -42.02 -63.50 3.82
C PRO A 39 -42.99 -63.70 4.98
N LEU A 40 -44.26 -63.40 4.72
CA LEU A 40 -45.31 -63.73 5.68
C LEU A 40 -45.19 -65.23 5.95
N PRO A 41 -45.24 -65.67 7.22
CA PRO A 41 -45.23 -67.09 7.52
C PRO A 41 -46.35 -67.74 6.70
N ARG A 42 -46.03 -68.77 5.92
CA ARG A 42 -47.03 -69.51 5.14
C ARG A 42 -47.77 -70.41 6.11
N ALA A 43 -49.10 -70.33 6.11
CA ALA A 43 -49.93 -71.24 6.89
C ALA A 43 -49.59 -72.69 6.51
N PRO A 44 -49.13 -73.55 7.45
CA PRO A 44 -49.11 -74.98 7.22
C PRO A 44 -50.56 -75.39 7.09
N MET A 45 -50.92 -75.89 5.91
CA MET A 45 -52.18 -76.60 5.72
C MET A 45 -52.10 -77.93 6.47
N LEU A 46 -52.28 -77.88 7.78
CA LEU A 46 -52.43 -79.08 8.62
C LEU A 46 -53.93 -79.36 8.73
N ALA A 47 -54.36 -80.44 8.09
CA ALA A 47 -55.70 -80.97 8.26
C ALA A 47 -55.83 -81.52 9.69
N GLY A 48 -56.51 -80.77 10.56
CA GLY A 48 -56.83 -81.16 11.94
C GLY A 48 -56.61 -80.01 12.93
N ASP A 49 -57.72 -79.47 13.44
CA ASP A 49 -57.85 -78.32 14.36
C ASP A 49 -57.67 -76.92 13.73
N ASP A 50 -58.66 -76.53 12.91
CA ASP A 50 -58.74 -75.24 12.21
C ASP A 50 -58.84 -74.03 13.16
N ALA A 51 -59.50 -74.17 14.31
CA ALA A 51 -59.73 -73.05 15.21
C ALA A 51 -58.48 -72.71 16.03
N GLY A 52 -57.80 -73.72 16.59
CA GLY A 52 -56.55 -73.53 17.34
C GLY A 52 -55.42 -72.98 16.47
N ASN A 53 -55.29 -73.51 15.25
CA ASN A 53 -54.32 -73.02 14.29
C ASN A 53 -54.64 -71.58 13.86
N GLN A 54 -55.90 -71.27 13.49
CA GLN A 54 -56.26 -69.92 13.07
C GLN A 54 -56.06 -68.86 14.18
N ALA A 55 -56.31 -69.21 15.45
CA ALA A 55 -56.05 -68.33 16.59
C ALA A 55 -54.55 -68.06 16.77
N ARG A 56 -53.70 -69.10 16.69
CA ARG A 56 -52.24 -68.98 16.74
C ARG A 56 -51.71 -68.13 15.58
N TRP A 57 -52.20 -68.34 14.36
CA TRP A 57 -51.86 -67.54 13.17
C TRP A 57 -52.21 -66.06 13.32
N ARG A 58 -53.38 -65.75 13.91
CA ARG A 58 -53.76 -64.36 14.20
C ARG A 58 -52.82 -63.73 15.24
N ALA A 59 -52.44 -64.46 16.28
CA ALA A 59 -51.49 -63.98 17.28
C ALA A 59 -50.10 -63.71 16.68
N GLU A 60 -49.56 -64.63 15.88
CA GLU A 60 -48.26 -64.46 15.20
C GLU A 60 -48.27 -63.28 14.20
N ARG A 61 -49.38 -63.08 13.47
CA ARG A 61 -49.54 -61.90 12.58
C ARG A 61 -49.56 -60.58 13.32
N ILE A 62 -50.16 -60.51 14.51
CA ILE A 62 -50.15 -59.29 15.33
C ILE A 62 -48.72 -58.96 15.75
N VAL A 63 -47.96 -59.96 16.20
CA VAL A 63 -46.53 -59.78 16.57
C VAL A 63 -45.71 -59.30 15.36
N HIS A 64 -45.85 -59.93 14.19
CA HIS A 64 -45.15 -59.49 12.98
C HIS A 64 -45.55 -58.09 12.52
N ARG A 65 -46.84 -57.74 12.59
CA ARG A 65 -47.32 -56.39 12.25
C ARG A 65 -46.74 -55.35 13.20
N THR A 66 -46.71 -55.62 14.50
CA THR A 66 -46.14 -54.72 15.50
C THR A 66 -44.63 -54.56 15.29
N ALA A 67 -43.90 -55.67 15.08
CA ALA A 67 -42.47 -55.63 14.81
C ALA A 67 -42.13 -54.86 13.52
N HIS A 68 -42.91 -55.04 12.45
CA HIS A 68 -42.75 -54.28 11.21
C HIS A 68 -43.11 -52.80 11.41
N GLY A 69 -44.15 -52.50 12.20
CA GLY A 69 -44.51 -51.12 12.56
C GLY A 69 -43.38 -50.41 13.27
N ILE A 70 -42.80 -51.05 14.29
CA ILE A 70 -41.64 -50.54 15.06
C ILE A 70 -40.42 -50.35 14.14
N ALA A 71 -40.05 -51.37 13.36
CA ALA A 71 -38.89 -51.26 12.47
C ALA A 71 -39.05 -50.17 11.39
N ALA A 72 -40.29 -49.96 10.89
CA ALA A 72 -40.58 -48.90 9.93
C ALA A 72 -40.55 -47.50 10.58
N THR A 73 -41.01 -47.35 11.83
CA THR A 73 -40.92 -46.08 12.56
C THR A 73 -39.48 -45.77 12.96
N ASP A 74 -38.72 -46.75 13.45
CA ASP A 74 -37.31 -46.57 13.81
C ASP A 74 -36.46 -46.15 12.59
N GLY A 75 -36.74 -46.74 11.42
CA GLY A 75 -36.10 -46.37 10.17
C GLY A 75 -36.47 -44.96 9.68
N LEU A 76 -37.68 -44.49 9.98
CA LEU A 76 -38.11 -43.12 9.68
C LEU A 76 -37.45 -42.12 10.63
N ASP A 77 -37.43 -42.42 11.93
CA ASP A 77 -36.81 -41.57 12.96
C ASP A 77 -35.31 -41.38 12.68
N ALA A 78 -34.59 -42.46 12.34
CA ALA A 78 -33.17 -42.38 11.96
C ALA A 78 -32.94 -41.51 10.71
N ARG A 79 -33.87 -41.51 9.74
CA ARG A 79 -33.80 -40.65 8.55
C ARG A 79 -34.05 -39.19 8.90
N VAL A 80 -35.07 -38.91 9.72
CA VAL A 80 -35.37 -37.56 10.20
C VAL A 80 -34.18 -36.99 10.97
N GLU A 81 -33.55 -37.76 11.85
CA GLU A 81 -32.34 -37.34 12.56
C GLU A 81 -31.14 -37.10 11.63
N ARG A 82 -31.00 -37.90 10.57
CA ARG A 82 -29.96 -37.69 9.57
C ARG A 82 -30.20 -36.40 8.78
N GLU A 83 -31.41 -36.18 8.30
CA GLU A 83 -31.79 -34.97 7.56
C GLU A 83 -31.66 -33.72 8.44
N ALA A 84 -32.06 -33.79 9.71
CA ALA A 84 -31.88 -32.70 10.67
C ALA A 84 -30.40 -32.35 10.85
N ARG A 85 -29.51 -33.35 10.98
CA ARG A 85 -28.05 -33.12 11.06
C ARG A 85 -27.49 -32.49 9.79
N ILE A 86 -27.94 -32.93 8.62
CA ILE A 86 -27.53 -32.35 7.33
C ILE A 86 -27.99 -30.89 7.23
N ALA A 87 -29.24 -30.60 7.61
CA ALA A 87 -29.79 -29.25 7.60
C ALA A 87 -29.00 -28.31 8.52
N THR A 88 -28.72 -28.72 9.76
CA THR A 88 -27.88 -27.92 10.68
C THR A 88 -26.47 -27.71 10.14
N ALA A 89 -25.83 -28.75 9.58
CA ALA A 89 -24.50 -28.61 9.01
C ALA A 89 -24.48 -27.66 7.79
N ALA A 90 -25.55 -27.66 6.98
CA ALA A 90 -25.72 -26.75 5.85
C ALA A 90 -25.91 -25.30 6.33
N GLU A 91 -26.75 -25.08 7.35
CA GLU A 91 -26.93 -23.76 7.97
C GLU A 91 -25.61 -23.21 8.52
N ASP A 92 -24.86 -24.02 9.26
CA ASP A 92 -23.54 -23.65 9.78
C ASP A 92 -22.55 -23.31 8.67
N CYS A 93 -22.59 -24.04 7.56
CA CYS A 93 -21.75 -23.77 6.38
C CYS A 93 -22.09 -22.42 5.74
N VAL A 94 -23.39 -22.11 5.60
CA VAL A 94 -23.86 -20.82 5.08
C VAL A 94 -23.46 -19.68 6.01
N VAL A 95 -23.63 -19.83 7.33
CA VAL A 95 -23.23 -18.83 8.32
C VAL A 95 -21.74 -18.53 8.23
N ARG A 96 -20.89 -19.57 8.16
CA ARG A 96 -19.43 -19.38 7.98
C ARG A 96 -19.09 -18.70 6.67
N SER A 97 -19.76 -19.09 5.58
CA SER A 97 -19.53 -18.49 4.26
C SER A 97 -19.92 -17.01 4.21
N VAL A 98 -21.06 -16.66 4.80
CA VAL A 98 -21.51 -15.26 4.92
C VAL A 98 -20.56 -14.44 5.78
N ALA A 99 -20.07 -15.00 6.89
CA ALA A 99 -19.07 -14.35 7.73
C ALA A 99 -17.77 -14.08 6.96
N ALA A 100 -17.27 -15.07 6.21
CA ALA A 100 -16.08 -14.94 5.39
C ALA A 100 -16.24 -13.86 4.30
N VAL A 101 -17.38 -13.84 3.60
CA VAL A 101 -17.68 -12.80 2.59
C VAL A 101 -17.68 -11.41 3.22
N ARG A 102 -18.28 -11.24 4.40
CA ARG A 102 -18.26 -9.94 5.11
C ARG A 102 -16.85 -9.50 5.47
N THR A 103 -16.01 -10.43 5.95
CA THR A 103 -14.60 -10.14 6.25
C THR A 103 -13.86 -9.69 5.00
N HIS A 104 -13.97 -10.43 3.90
CA HIS A 104 -13.27 -10.08 2.66
C HIS A 104 -13.77 -8.78 2.03
N SER A 105 -15.08 -8.47 2.10
CA SER A 105 -15.60 -7.17 1.68
C SER A 105 -14.98 -6.02 2.49
N GLY A 106 -14.86 -6.20 3.82
CA GLY A 106 -14.20 -5.20 4.68
C GLY A 106 -12.71 -5.01 4.37
N GLU A 107 -11.99 -6.08 4.05
CA GLU A 107 -10.59 -6.02 3.61
C GLU A 107 -10.46 -5.28 2.27
N PHE A 108 -11.37 -5.51 1.33
CA PHE A 108 -11.39 -4.83 0.04
C PHE A 108 -11.63 -3.32 0.19
N GLU A 109 -12.61 -2.92 1.00
CA GLU A 109 -12.85 -1.49 1.29
C GLU A 109 -11.66 -0.81 1.97
N ALA A 110 -10.92 -1.53 2.84
CA ALA A 110 -9.70 -1.02 3.45
C ALA A 110 -8.59 -0.81 2.40
N PHE A 111 -8.44 -1.75 1.47
CA PHE A 111 -7.51 -1.66 0.37
C PHE A 111 -7.84 -0.48 -0.57
N GLU A 112 -9.11 -0.28 -0.92
CA GLU A 112 -9.54 0.87 -1.73
C GLU A 112 -9.27 2.20 -1.04
N ARG A 113 -9.54 2.31 0.27
CA ARG A 113 -9.21 3.49 1.07
C ARG A 113 -7.71 3.78 1.05
N GLN A 114 -6.87 2.75 1.20
CA GLN A 114 -5.43 2.89 1.12
C GLN A 114 -4.97 3.34 -0.28
N GLY A 115 -5.54 2.77 -1.34
CA GLY A 115 -5.27 3.17 -2.72
C GLY A 115 -5.64 4.62 -3.00
N SER A 116 -6.80 5.05 -2.51
CA SER A 116 -7.27 6.44 -2.61
C SER A 116 -6.37 7.41 -1.85
N ALA A 117 -5.96 7.05 -0.62
CA ALA A 117 -5.02 7.86 0.17
C ALA A 117 -3.66 7.99 -0.53
N ALA A 118 -3.13 6.90 -1.10
CA ALA A 118 -1.88 6.93 -1.86
C ALA A 118 -1.99 7.78 -3.14
N ALA A 119 -3.12 7.73 -3.84
CA ALA A 119 -3.37 8.55 -5.02
C ALA A 119 -3.41 10.05 -4.66
N ARG A 120 -4.06 10.43 -3.55
CA ARG A 120 -4.06 11.80 -3.04
C ARG A 120 -2.66 12.28 -2.66
N ALA A 121 -1.93 11.49 -1.88
CA ALA A 121 -0.55 11.82 -1.50
C ALA A 121 0.37 12.03 -2.72
N LEU A 122 0.18 11.24 -3.78
CA LEU A 122 0.91 11.41 -5.03
C LEU A 122 0.49 12.69 -5.77
N ALA A 123 -0.80 13.04 -5.78
CA ALA A 123 -1.29 14.28 -6.37
C ALA A 123 -0.73 15.51 -5.62
N ASP A 124 -0.80 15.51 -4.29
CA ASP A 124 -0.27 16.59 -3.45
C ASP A 124 1.25 16.74 -3.62
N ALA A 125 1.98 15.63 -3.73
CA ALA A 125 3.42 15.67 -4.00
C ALA A 125 3.74 16.26 -5.38
N ARG A 126 2.94 15.95 -6.41
CA ARG A 126 3.11 16.52 -7.76
C ARG A 126 2.84 18.02 -7.77
N GLU A 127 1.76 18.45 -7.12
CA GLU A 127 1.39 19.86 -7.02
C GLU A 127 2.48 20.66 -6.30
N ARG A 128 2.98 20.16 -5.16
CA ARG A 128 4.09 20.79 -4.44
C ARG A 128 5.35 20.95 -5.30
N LEU A 129 5.72 19.91 -6.06
CA LEU A 129 6.88 19.96 -6.96
C LEU A 129 6.65 20.92 -8.15
N ALA A 130 5.42 21.04 -8.64
CA ALA A 130 5.07 21.99 -9.70
C ALA A 130 5.23 23.43 -9.19
N GLN A 131 4.66 23.75 -8.03
CA GLN A 131 4.79 25.06 -7.40
C GLN A 131 6.24 25.44 -7.12
N GLU A 132 7.06 24.46 -6.73
CA GLU A 132 8.49 24.66 -6.49
C GLU A 132 9.26 24.95 -7.78
N TYR A 133 8.92 24.27 -8.88
CA TYR A 133 9.47 24.57 -10.20
C TYR A 133 9.07 25.98 -10.65
N ASP A 134 7.81 26.38 -10.44
CA ASP A 134 7.35 27.73 -10.77
C ASP A 134 8.13 28.78 -9.96
N ARG A 135 8.30 28.57 -8.65
CA ARG A 135 9.12 29.46 -7.79
C ARG A 135 10.57 29.57 -8.27
N LEU A 136 11.17 28.48 -8.73
CA LEU A 136 12.51 28.50 -9.34
C LEU A 136 12.51 29.29 -10.66
N GLY A 137 11.52 29.07 -11.53
CA GLY A 137 11.37 29.77 -12.81
C GLY A 137 11.20 31.29 -12.64
N ASP A 138 10.55 31.71 -11.57
CA ASP A 138 10.29 33.12 -11.25
C ASP A 138 11.51 33.84 -10.63
N MET A 139 12.57 33.12 -10.25
CA MET A 139 13.76 33.76 -9.67
C MET A 139 14.49 34.60 -10.72
N SER A 140 14.69 35.89 -10.41
CA SER A 140 15.32 36.86 -11.32
C SER A 140 16.76 36.51 -11.73
N LYS A 141 17.47 35.68 -10.95
CA LYS A 141 18.84 35.25 -11.23
C LYS A 141 18.92 33.92 -11.99
N ILE A 142 17.79 33.28 -12.28
CA ILE A 142 17.71 32.03 -13.01
C ILE A 142 17.41 32.30 -14.49
N ALA A 143 18.19 31.67 -15.37
CA ALA A 143 18.02 31.72 -16.82
C ALA A 143 17.16 30.55 -17.32
N SER A 144 17.42 29.34 -16.82
CA SER A 144 16.62 28.16 -17.12
C SER A 144 16.70 27.11 -16.01
N VAL A 145 15.69 26.25 -15.98
CA VAL A 145 15.59 25.11 -15.07
C VAL A 145 15.24 23.88 -15.91
N GLU A 146 16.01 22.82 -15.77
CA GLU A 146 15.77 21.54 -16.44
C GLU A 146 15.67 20.42 -15.40
N ILE A 147 14.56 19.68 -15.44
CA ILE A 147 14.35 18.52 -14.57
C ILE A 147 14.56 17.25 -15.39
N SER A 148 15.55 16.47 -14.97
CA SER A 148 15.71 15.09 -15.42
C SER A 148 15.18 14.12 -14.35
N ARG A 149 15.22 12.81 -14.64
CA ARG A 149 14.82 11.77 -13.71
C ARG A 149 15.54 11.88 -12.37
N ASP A 150 16.86 12.08 -12.42
CA ASP A 150 17.74 11.94 -11.25
C ASP A 150 18.44 13.25 -10.85
N THR A 151 18.31 14.30 -11.65
CA THR A 151 19.04 15.56 -11.45
C THR A 151 18.19 16.76 -11.85
N LEU A 152 18.22 17.81 -11.01
CA LEU A 152 17.78 19.16 -11.32
C LEU A 152 18.98 19.96 -11.81
N VAL A 153 18.86 20.58 -12.98
CA VAL A 153 19.89 21.45 -13.55
C VAL A 153 19.34 22.87 -13.59
N VAL A 154 20.03 23.78 -12.92
CA VAL A 154 19.69 25.20 -12.92
C VAL A 154 20.81 25.96 -13.61
N VAL A 155 20.44 26.79 -14.57
CA VAL A 155 21.36 27.71 -15.25
C VAL A 155 21.04 29.11 -14.76
N THR A 156 22.05 29.81 -14.23
CA THR A 156 21.90 31.18 -13.74
C THR A 156 22.14 32.18 -14.88
N ARG A 157 21.55 33.37 -14.73
CA ARG A 157 22.00 34.58 -15.43
C ARG A 157 23.39 34.98 -14.91
N ALA A 158 23.95 36.05 -15.48
CA ALA A 158 25.17 36.64 -14.94
C ALA A 158 24.97 37.01 -13.46
N LEU A 159 25.86 36.51 -12.61
CA LEU A 159 25.89 36.80 -11.17
C LEU A 159 26.98 37.85 -10.91
N PHE A 160 26.84 38.56 -9.79
CA PHE A 160 27.74 39.65 -9.44
C PHE A 160 28.19 39.51 -7.98
N ILE A 161 29.48 39.73 -7.74
CA ILE A 161 30.02 39.87 -6.39
C ILE A 161 30.15 41.36 -6.10
N GLU A 162 29.48 41.83 -5.06
CA GLU A 162 29.66 43.18 -4.55
C GLU A 162 30.74 43.15 -3.48
N ASP A 163 31.82 43.91 -3.69
CA ASP A 163 32.89 44.03 -2.72
C ASP A 163 33.35 45.48 -2.57
N GLU A 164 33.17 46.01 -1.37
CA GLU A 164 33.34 47.43 -1.04
C GLU A 164 32.49 48.29 -1.97
N ASP A 165 33.11 49.05 -2.88
CA ASP A 165 32.44 49.89 -3.85
C ASP A 165 32.59 49.37 -5.30
N VAL A 166 32.97 48.10 -5.47
CA VAL A 166 33.20 47.47 -6.78
C VAL A 166 32.29 46.27 -6.98
N THR A 167 31.57 46.26 -8.10
CA THR A 167 30.75 45.12 -8.55
C THR A 167 31.52 44.31 -9.58
N TYR A 168 31.80 43.04 -9.27
CA TYR A 168 32.51 42.11 -10.14
C TYR A 168 31.52 41.18 -10.84
N ASP A 169 31.49 41.18 -12.18
CA ASP A 169 30.74 40.20 -12.98
C ASP A 169 31.45 38.85 -12.96
N ILE A 170 30.83 37.84 -12.36
CA ILE A 170 31.32 36.46 -12.29
C ILE A 170 30.66 35.54 -13.32
N GLY A 171 29.85 36.08 -14.22
CA GLY A 171 29.19 35.37 -15.30
C GLY A 171 28.09 34.42 -14.83
N GLY A 172 27.56 33.65 -15.77
CA GLY A 172 26.54 32.64 -15.51
C GLY A 172 27.13 31.30 -15.06
N TRP A 173 26.33 30.53 -14.33
CA TRP A 173 26.72 29.27 -13.70
C TRP A 173 25.70 28.16 -13.99
N THR A 174 26.16 26.92 -14.02
CA THR A 174 25.34 25.71 -14.06
C THR A 174 25.42 25.02 -12.72
N ILE A 175 24.28 24.85 -12.06
CA ILE A 175 24.13 24.15 -10.78
C ILE A 175 23.42 22.82 -11.07
N ARG A 176 24.07 21.71 -10.74
CA ARG A 176 23.53 20.34 -10.89
C ARG A 176 23.25 19.76 -9.52
N ILE A 177 22.00 19.46 -9.24
CA ILE A 177 21.53 18.95 -7.95
C ILE A 177 20.98 17.54 -8.16
N PRO A 178 21.66 16.49 -7.68
CA PRO A 178 21.09 15.15 -7.71
C PRO A 178 20.00 15.02 -6.65
N LYS A 179 18.87 14.41 -7.02
CA LYS A 179 17.68 14.30 -6.14
C LYS A 179 17.91 13.46 -4.89
N ALA A 180 18.92 12.57 -4.92
CA ALA A 180 19.15 11.59 -3.85
C ALA A 180 20.31 11.94 -2.90
N ASN A 181 21.18 12.89 -3.25
CA ASN A 181 22.41 13.12 -2.49
C ASN A 181 22.94 14.55 -2.63
N ILE A 182 22.92 15.30 -1.53
CA ILE A 182 23.51 16.65 -1.48
C ILE A 182 25.01 16.66 -1.80
N GLU A 183 25.76 15.62 -1.45
CA GLU A 183 27.20 15.55 -1.74
C GLU A 183 27.49 15.42 -3.24
N GLY A 184 26.47 15.07 -4.03
CA GLY A 184 26.54 15.01 -5.48
C GLY A 184 26.32 16.35 -6.17
N ILE A 185 26.05 17.45 -5.44
CA ILE A 185 25.85 18.76 -6.08
C ILE A 185 27.15 19.20 -6.77
N ARG A 186 27.01 19.70 -7.99
CA ARG A 186 28.13 20.23 -8.78
C ARG A 186 27.79 21.60 -9.35
N ILE A 187 28.75 22.52 -9.29
CA ILE A 187 28.61 23.87 -9.81
C ILE A 187 29.73 24.15 -10.81
N PHE A 188 29.38 24.67 -11.98
CA PHE A 188 30.33 24.96 -13.05
C PHE A 188 30.08 26.35 -13.65
N PRO A 189 31.12 27.16 -13.91
CA PRO A 189 30.94 28.40 -14.65
C PRO A 189 30.62 28.08 -16.13
N ILE A 190 29.68 28.82 -16.72
CA ILE A 190 29.31 28.62 -18.14
C ILE A 190 30.45 29.05 -19.06
N SER A 191 31.14 30.13 -18.70
CA SER A 191 32.22 30.71 -19.50
C SER A 191 33.52 29.90 -19.46
N GLY A 192 33.62 28.89 -18.57
CA GLY A 192 34.87 28.18 -18.29
C GLY A 192 35.97 29.04 -17.67
N LYS A 193 35.66 30.29 -17.26
CA LYS A 193 36.61 31.16 -16.57
C LYS A 193 37.01 30.53 -15.25
N MET A 194 38.31 30.31 -15.09
CA MET A 194 38.91 29.82 -13.86
C MET A 194 39.48 31.01 -13.09
N GLY A 195 39.24 31.04 -11.78
CA GLY A 195 39.79 32.03 -10.88
C GLY A 195 41.18 31.64 -10.36
N TYR A 196 41.51 32.17 -9.19
CA TYR A 196 42.79 31.95 -8.54
C TYR A 196 43.06 30.45 -8.29
N GLN A 197 44.29 29.99 -8.56
CA GLN A 197 44.72 28.59 -8.44
C GLN A 197 43.91 27.58 -9.29
N GLY A 198 43.28 28.03 -10.37
CA GLY A 198 42.48 27.15 -11.23
C GLY A 198 41.15 26.74 -10.61
N TRP A 199 40.70 27.43 -9.56
CA TRP A 199 39.36 27.23 -9.00
C TRP A 199 38.43 28.30 -9.54
N PRO A 200 37.25 27.92 -10.06
CA PRO A 200 36.31 28.90 -10.60
C PRO A 200 35.72 29.80 -9.51
N HIS A 201 35.69 29.36 -8.24
CA HIS A 201 35.23 30.15 -7.09
C HIS A 201 35.90 29.65 -5.79
N PRO A 202 36.12 30.47 -4.75
CA PRO A 202 36.77 30.05 -3.50
C PRO A 202 36.11 28.85 -2.78
N HIS A 203 34.80 28.68 -2.98
CA HIS A 203 34.03 27.55 -2.45
C HIS A 203 33.71 26.46 -3.48
N VAL A 204 34.21 26.57 -4.71
CA VAL A 204 33.95 25.60 -5.79
C VAL A 204 35.28 25.12 -6.36
N SER A 205 35.59 23.84 -6.15
CA SER A 205 36.77 23.22 -6.75
C SER A 205 36.68 23.16 -8.28
N ALA A 206 37.80 22.88 -8.95
CA ALA A 206 37.82 22.67 -10.40
C ALA A 206 36.86 21.55 -10.90
N GLY A 207 36.57 20.56 -10.06
CA GLY A 207 35.60 19.48 -10.36
C GLY A 207 34.14 19.85 -10.07
N GLY A 208 33.87 21.10 -9.69
CA GLY A 208 32.55 21.62 -9.33
C GLY A 208 32.06 21.21 -7.94
N LEU A 209 32.88 20.55 -7.12
CA LEU A 209 32.54 20.24 -5.73
C LEU A 209 32.51 21.50 -4.89
N ILE A 210 31.47 21.61 -4.05
CA ILE A 210 31.26 22.73 -3.15
C ILE A 210 31.89 22.43 -1.79
N CYS A 211 32.62 23.39 -1.24
CA CYS A 211 33.02 23.39 0.16
C CYS A 211 31.88 23.95 1.03
N TRP A 212 31.10 23.07 1.64
CA TRP A 212 29.95 23.42 2.46
C TRP A 212 30.29 24.08 3.81
N GLY A 213 31.55 24.08 4.22
CA GLY A 213 31.95 24.53 5.56
C GLY A 213 31.08 23.88 6.64
N ASN A 214 30.56 24.71 7.56
CA ASN A 214 29.73 24.25 8.68
C ASN A 214 28.25 24.08 8.37
N VAL A 215 27.76 24.46 7.17
CA VAL A 215 26.32 24.44 6.84
C VAL A 215 25.85 23.15 6.16
N LYS A 216 26.73 22.15 6.06
CA LYS A 216 26.46 20.88 5.38
C LYS A 216 25.18 20.20 5.90
N ASN A 217 24.97 20.25 7.22
CA ASN A 217 23.86 19.56 7.87
C ASN A 217 22.52 20.27 7.66
N GLU A 218 22.51 21.60 7.73
CA GLU A 218 21.34 22.44 7.51
C GLU A 218 20.85 22.32 6.07
N LEU A 219 21.77 22.32 5.11
CA LEU A 219 21.41 22.10 3.71
C LEU A 219 20.94 20.67 3.48
N ALA A 220 21.57 19.66 4.08
CA ALA A 220 21.11 18.28 3.95
C ALA A 220 19.64 18.12 4.40
N ARG A 221 19.22 18.87 5.44
CA ARG A 221 17.82 18.94 5.86
C ARG A 221 16.93 19.63 4.83
N ALA A 222 17.32 20.81 4.34
CA ALA A 222 16.56 21.52 3.30
C ALA A 222 16.36 20.68 2.02
N PHE A 223 17.37 19.89 1.63
CA PHE A 223 17.26 18.95 0.50
C PHE A 223 16.40 17.72 0.82
N GLN A 224 16.38 17.24 2.06
CA GLN A 224 15.48 16.15 2.49
C GLN A 224 14.01 16.60 2.49
N ASP A 225 13.77 17.84 2.92
CA ASP A 225 12.43 18.43 3.01
C ASP A 225 11.91 18.90 1.63
N SER A 226 12.70 18.73 0.57
CA SER A 226 12.37 19.05 -0.83
C SER A 226 12.09 20.54 -1.07
N GLU A 227 13.00 21.39 -0.61
CA GLU A 227 12.97 22.84 -0.86
C GLU A 227 14.18 23.23 -1.74
N TYR A 228 14.21 22.71 -2.98
CA TYR A 228 15.17 23.04 -4.04
C TYR A 228 15.21 24.52 -4.35
N ASP A 229 14.08 25.24 -4.28
CA ASP A 229 14.04 26.69 -4.45
C ASP A 229 14.95 27.40 -3.43
N ILE A 230 14.82 27.02 -2.16
CA ILE A 230 15.65 27.55 -1.08
C ILE A 230 17.12 27.14 -1.25
N ALA A 231 17.36 25.90 -1.62
CA ALA A 231 18.71 25.41 -1.80
C ALA A 231 19.43 26.11 -2.96
N VAL A 232 18.74 26.33 -4.08
CA VAL A 232 19.27 27.07 -5.23
C VAL A 232 19.52 28.53 -4.85
N GLN A 233 18.60 29.17 -4.13
CA GLN A 233 18.79 30.53 -3.63
C GLN A 233 20.03 30.63 -2.75
N TYR A 234 20.23 29.67 -1.84
CA TYR A 234 21.43 29.62 -1.01
C TYR A 234 22.71 29.45 -1.83
N LEU A 235 22.70 28.57 -2.84
CA LEU A 235 23.86 28.35 -3.71
C LEU A 235 24.21 29.60 -4.52
N ILE A 236 23.22 30.35 -4.98
CA ILE A 236 23.44 31.65 -5.64
C ILE A 236 24.09 32.64 -4.66
N ILE A 237 23.57 32.74 -3.44
CA ILE A 237 24.15 33.61 -2.40
C ILE A 237 25.59 33.20 -2.10
N LEU A 238 25.89 31.90 -2.02
CA LEU A 238 27.25 31.39 -1.81
C LEU A 238 28.20 31.77 -2.96
N LEU A 239 27.72 31.83 -4.20
CA LEU A 239 28.51 32.28 -5.34
C LEU A 239 28.74 33.80 -5.34
N GLU A 240 27.81 34.57 -4.79
CA GLU A 240 27.88 36.02 -4.75
C GLU A 240 28.65 36.56 -3.52
N THR A 241 28.80 35.76 -2.46
CA THR A 241 29.46 36.23 -1.23
C THR A 241 30.97 36.10 -1.22
N GLY A 242 31.59 35.26 -2.09
CA GLY A 242 33.01 35.28 -2.51
C GLY A 242 34.12 35.15 -1.45
N ARG A 243 33.97 35.72 -0.26
CA ARG A 243 34.95 35.84 0.81
C ARG A 243 34.70 34.69 1.79
N GLY A 244 35.72 33.86 1.98
CA GLY A 244 35.70 32.78 2.99
C GLY A 244 35.88 33.31 4.42
N ARG A 245 35.42 34.52 4.76
CA ARG A 245 35.61 35.08 6.10
C ARG A 245 34.55 34.54 7.07
N LYS A 246 34.84 34.63 8.36
CA LYS A 246 33.98 34.08 9.41
C LYS A 246 32.62 34.79 9.45
N GLU A 247 32.60 36.09 9.17
CA GLU A 247 31.40 36.92 9.13
C GLU A 247 30.43 36.49 8.03
N ASP A 248 30.98 36.05 6.88
CA ASP A 248 30.21 35.57 5.73
C ASP A 248 29.48 34.25 6.08
N TRP A 249 30.08 33.38 6.91
CA TRP A 249 29.43 32.17 7.41
C TRP A 249 28.30 32.44 8.40
N ASP A 250 28.41 33.47 9.24
CA ASP A 250 27.32 33.88 10.12
C ASP A 250 26.18 34.53 9.32
N PHE A 251 26.50 35.27 8.25
CA PHE A 251 25.51 35.74 7.27
C PHE A 251 24.77 34.58 6.61
N HIS A 252 25.48 33.57 6.08
CA HIS A 252 24.88 32.37 5.51
C HIS A 252 23.96 31.63 6.49
N ARG A 253 24.36 31.50 7.76
CA ARG A 253 23.53 30.89 8.80
C ARG A 253 22.27 31.72 9.08
N ASN A 254 22.39 33.03 9.11
CA ASN A 254 21.26 33.93 9.35
C ASN A 254 20.29 33.96 8.16
N VAL A 255 20.79 33.89 6.92
CA VAL A 255 19.99 33.73 5.70
C VAL A 255 19.24 32.40 5.72
N LEU A 256 19.90 31.28 6.03
CA LEU A 256 19.21 29.99 6.13
C LEU A 256 18.14 29.99 7.24
N ARG A 257 18.38 30.68 8.36
CA ARG A 257 17.40 30.85 9.44
C ARG A 257 16.25 31.79 9.06
N SER A 258 16.50 32.85 8.30
CA SER A 258 15.45 33.76 7.85
C SER A 258 14.58 33.09 6.80
N ILE A 259 15.20 32.36 5.85
CA ILE A 259 14.48 31.56 4.86
C ILE A 259 13.65 30.47 5.57
N GLY A 260 14.25 29.70 6.49
CA GLY A 260 13.51 28.68 7.27
C GLY A 260 12.41 29.24 8.18
N ARG A 261 12.49 30.49 8.63
CA ARG A 261 11.39 31.17 9.37
C ARG A 261 10.29 31.69 8.46
N VAL A 262 10.60 32.07 7.22
CA VAL A 262 9.61 32.49 6.22
C VAL A 262 8.77 31.29 5.77
N VAL A 263 9.33 30.08 5.71
CA VAL A 263 8.55 28.86 5.40
C VAL A 263 7.73 28.35 6.58
N ALA A 264 8.18 28.60 7.82
CA ALA A 264 7.41 28.28 9.03
C ALA A 264 6.22 29.24 9.30
N THR A 265 5.79 30.06 8.33
CA THR A 265 4.53 30.79 8.45
C THR A 265 3.37 29.83 8.29
N LYS A 266 2.83 29.43 9.45
CA LYS A 266 1.50 28.83 9.72
C LYS A 266 0.60 28.70 8.48
N PRO A 267 0.12 27.49 8.13
CA PRO A 267 -0.89 27.35 7.08
C PRO A 267 -2.10 28.25 7.40
N PRO A 268 -2.78 28.80 6.39
CA PRO A 268 -3.93 29.68 6.62
C PRO A 268 -4.90 28.99 7.56
N ALA A 269 -5.26 29.67 8.64
CA ALA A 269 -6.21 29.19 9.63
C ALA A 269 -7.57 28.99 8.94
N GLY A 270 -7.83 27.78 8.43
CA GLY A 270 -8.96 27.57 7.54
C GLY A 270 -9.09 26.16 6.96
N SER A 271 -8.80 25.11 7.72
CA SER A 271 -9.38 23.78 7.43
C SER A 271 -9.50 22.99 8.73
N GLY A 272 -10.63 23.20 9.40
CA GLY A 272 -11.01 22.44 10.58
C GLY A 272 -11.24 20.97 10.23
N GLY A 273 -10.80 20.09 11.13
CA GLY A 273 -11.01 18.66 11.06
C GLY A 273 -10.49 18.05 12.35
N GLY A 274 -11.26 18.23 13.43
CA GLY A 274 -10.93 17.68 14.73
C GLY A 274 -10.86 16.16 14.70
N TYR A 275 -9.81 15.62 15.29
CA TYR A 275 -9.81 14.26 15.82
C TYR A 275 -9.39 14.35 17.29
N GLY A 276 -10.31 13.92 18.15
CA GLY A 276 -10.13 13.81 19.60
C GLY A 276 -9.27 12.62 20.00
N PRO A 277 -9.00 12.47 21.31
CA PRO A 277 -7.95 11.60 21.82
C PRO A 277 -8.41 10.13 21.87
N PHE A 278 -7.57 9.26 21.34
CA PHE A 278 -7.36 7.90 21.83
C PHE A 278 -5.88 7.78 22.18
#